data_AF-A0A1Q7XBW9-F1
#
_entry.id   AF-A0A1Q7XBW9-F1
#
_cell.length_a   1.000
_cell.length_b   1.000
_cell.length_c   1.000
_cell.angle_alpha   90.00
_cell.angle_beta   90.00
_cell.angle_gamma   90.00
#
_symmetry.space_group_name_H-M   'P 1'
#
loop_
_entity.id
_entity.type
_entity.pdbx_description
1 polymer ?
#
loop_
_entity_poly.entity_id
_entity_poly.type
_entity_poly.pdbx_seq_one_letter_code
_entity_poly.pdbx_strand_id
1 'polypeptide(L)'
;MGIIADILGVTMDGGAQGVIVSAISRRANLSHYAVLEKCQKLIDAGLVESMKAERNRLFKITEKGIRFFQEFQRFQTIVQGMNLRY
;
A
#
# COMPACT_ATOMS: atom_id res chain seq x y z
N MET A 1 -6.38 4.68 10.55
CA MET A 1 -5.98 4.28 9.19
C MET A 1 -4.60 3.64 9.33
N GLY A 2 -4.46 2.36 8.99
CA GLY A 2 -3.24 1.60 9.26
C GLY A 2 -2.21 1.77 8.15
N ILE A 3 -0.91 1.75 8.49
CA ILE A 3 0.23 1.90 7.57
C ILE A 3 0.08 1.10 6.26
N ILE A 4 -0.42 -0.13 6.33
CA ILE A 4 -0.61 -0.99 5.15
C ILE A 4 -1.71 -0.45 4.24
N ALA A 5 -2.81 0.04 4.82
CA ALA A 5 -3.91 0.67 4.08
C ALA A 5 -3.44 1.94 3.38
N ASP A 6 -2.61 2.74 4.05
CA ASP A 6 -2.06 3.97 3.49
C ASP A 6 -1.15 3.66 2.30
N ILE A 7 -0.22 2.69 2.44
CA ILE A 7 0.68 2.30 1.34
C ILE A 7 -0.12 1.70 0.17
N LEU A 8 -1.07 0.79 0.44
CA LEU A 8 -1.88 0.17 -0.61
C LEU A 8 -2.75 1.20 -1.33
N GLY A 9 -3.37 2.13 -0.60
CA GLY A 9 -4.14 3.23 -1.17
C GLY A 9 -3.30 4.11 -2.08
N VAL A 10 -2.07 4.46 -1.68
CA VAL A 10 -1.15 5.21 -2.53
C VAL A 10 -0.81 4.44 -3.81
N THR A 11 -0.50 3.15 -3.71
CA THR A 11 -0.20 2.33 -4.90
C THR A 11 -1.42 2.08 -5.79
N MET A 12 -2.62 2.08 -5.22
CA MET A 12 -3.88 1.98 -5.95
C MET A 12 -4.13 3.24 -6.78
N ASP A 13 -3.89 4.43 -6.22
CA ASP A 13 -4.01 5.71 -6.92
C ASP A 13 -3.01 5.82 -8.09
N GLY A 14 -1.81 5.24 -7.94
CA GLY A 14 -0.82 5.18 -9.03
C GLY A 14 -1.14 4.15 -10.11
N GLY A 15 -2.01 3.18 -9.82
CA GLY A 15 -2.47 2.15 -10.74
C GLY A 15 -1.33 1.51 -11.55
N ALA A 16 -1.53 1.39 -12.86
CA ALA A 16 -0.57 0.76 -13.77
C ALA A 16 0.76 1.53 -13.94
N GLN A 17 0.79 2.82 -13.62
CA GLN A 17 2.01 3.64 -13.70
C GLN A 17 2.93 3.41 -12.49
N GLY A 18 2.37 2.91 -11.39
CA GLY A 18 3.08 2.74 -10.13
C GLY A 18 3.44 4.08 -9.48
N VAL A 19 4.03 4.01 -8.29
CA VAL A 19 4.36 5.17 -7.47
C VAL A 19 5.79 5.09 -6.97
N ILE A 20 6.50 6.21 -7.03
CA ILE A 20 7.86 6.30 -6.48
C ILE A 20 7.84 6.25 -4.95
N VAL A 21 8.88 5.64 -4.37
CA VAL A 21 9.03 5.48 -2.91
C VAL A 21 8.86 6.79 -2.13
N SER A 22 9.33 7.93 -2.67
CA SER A 22 9.23 9.23 -2.00
C SER A 22 7.79 9.75 -1.90
N ALA A 23 6.94 9.45 -2.88
CA ALA A 23 5.53 9.79 -2.83
C ALA A 23 4.77 8.93 -1.80
N ILE A 24 5.13 7.64 -1.69
CA ILE A 24 4.59 6.73 -0.66
C ILE A 24 5.01 7.21 0.73
N SER A 25 6.29 7.54 0.93
CA SER A 25 6.82 8.09 2.19
C SER A 25 6.08 9.34 2.64
N ARG A 26 5.84 10.29 1.74
CA ARG A 26 5.11 11.52 2.05
C ARG A 26 3.65 11.25 2.43
N ARG A 27 2.94 10.38 1.69
CA ARG A 27 1.52 10.13 1.93
C ARG A 27 1.25 9.20 3.13
N ALA A 28 2.08 8.19 3.34
CA ALA A 28 1.98 7.30 4.50
C ALA A 28 2.60 7.91 5.77
N ASN A 29 3.23 9.08 5.67
CA ASN A 29 3.96 9.75 6.76
C ASN A 29 5.01 8.84 7.42
N LEU A 30 5.82 8.17 6.59
CA LEU A 30 6.85 7.23 7.03
C LEU A 30 8.21 7.63 6.50
N SER A 31 9.26 7.31 7.24
CA SER A 31 10.63 7.46 6.74
C SER A 31 10.86 6.55 5.52
N HIS A 32 11.79 6.94 4.66
CA HIS A 32 12.11 6.21 3.43
C HIS A 32 12.43 4.73 3.69
N TYR A 33 13.26 4.44 4.71
CA TYR A 33 13.61 3.06 5.08
C TYR A 33 12.41 2.26 5.61
N ALA A 34 11.55 2.88 6.40
CA ALA A 34 10.33 2.22 6.88
C ALA A 34 9.40 1.85 5.71
N VAL A 35 9.24 2.74 4.73
CA VAL A 35 8.48 2.43 3.51
C VAL A 35 9.11 1.27 2.75
N LEU A 36 10.43 1.27 2.55
CA LEU A 36 11.09 0.17 1.84
C LEU A 36 10.87 -1.18 2.52
N GLU A 37 11.01 -1.25 3.85
CA GLU A 37 10.75 -2.48 4.61
C GLU A 37 9.30 -2.95 4.45
N LYS A 38 8.32 -2.04 4.54
CA LYS A 38 6.90 -2.41 4.39
C LYS A 38 6.56 -2.78 2.95
N CYS A 39 7.06 -2.04 1.96
CA CYS A 39 6.89 -2.37 0.55
C CYS A 39 7.51 -3.74 0.22
N GLN A 40 8.65 -4.09 0.83
CA GLN A 40 9.23 -5.42 0.67
C GLN A 40 8.29 -6.51 1.20
N LYS A 41 7.71 -6.34 2.39
CA LYS A 41 6.70 -7.27 2.93
C LYS A 41 5.47 -7.41 2.03
N LEU A 42 5.02 -6.31 1.41
CA LEU A 42 3.91 -6.32 0.45
C LEU A 42 4.28 -7.02 -0.86
N ILE A 43 5.54 -6.93 -1.28
CA ILE A 43 6.08 -7.69 -2.41
C ILE A 43 6.13 -9.18 -2.10
N ASP A 44 6.66 -9.55 -0.94
CA ASP A 44 6.75 -10.94 -0.50
C ASP A 44 5.34 -11.57 -0.37
N ALA A 45 4.34 -10.77 0.01
CA ALA A 45 2.93 -11.16 0.05
C ALA A 45 2.24 -11.17 -1.34
N GLY A 46 2.89 -10.67 -2.39
CA GLY A 46 2.35 -10.56 -3.75
C GLY A 46 1.26 -9.50 -3.92
N LEU A 47 1.17 -8.53 -3.01
CA LEU A 47 0.17 -7.44 -3.06
C LEU A 47 0.67 -6.24 -3.87
N VAL A 48 1.99 -6.06 -3.91
CA VAL A 48 2.67 -4.98 -4.65
C VAL A 48 3.80 -5.60 -5.46
N GLU A 49 4.09 -5.04 -6.62
CA GLU A 49 5.26 -5.37 -7.43
C GLU A 49 6.18 -4.15 -7.52
N SER A 50 7.49 -4.38 -7.61
CA SER A 50 8.44 -3.29 -7.86
C SER A 50 8.90 -3.27 -9.30
N MET A 51 8.84 -2.11 -9.94
CA MET A 51 9.37 -1.86 -11.27
C MET A 51 10.61 -0.98 -11.18
N LYS A 52 11.63 -1.28 -11.97
CA LYS A 52 12.80 -0.41 -12.12
C LYS A 52 12.49 0.64 -13.18
N ALA A 53 12.44 1.91 -12.80
CA ALA A 53 12.58 3.03 -13.73
C ALA A 53 14.00 3.60 -13.60
N GLU A 54 14.54 4.18 -14.67
CA GLU A 54 15.96 4.53 -14.85
C GLU A 54 16.70 4.99 -13.58
N ARG A 55 16.09 5.88 -12.78
CA ARG A 55 16.67 6.40 -11.53
C ARG A 55 15.91 6.03 -10.26
N ASN A 56 14.67 5.56 -10.38
CA ASN A 56 13.77 5.37 -9.24
C ASN A 56 13.13 3.98 -9.23
N ARG A 57 12.97 3.40 -8.04
CA ARG A 57 12.13 2.22 -7.82
C ARG A 57 10.67 2.66 -7.73
N LEU A 58 9.86 2.12 -8.62
CA LEU A 58 8.40 2.28 -8.63
C LEU A 58 7.77 1.08 -7.95
N PHE A 59 6.65 1.30 -7.28
CA PHE A 59 5.82 0.26 -6.69
C PHE A 59 4.42 0.33 -7.26
N LYS A 60 3.91 -0.79 -7.75
CA LYS A 60 2.60 -0.91 -8.37
C LYS A 60 1.78 -1.96 -7.65
N ILE A 61 0.50 -1.69 -7.46
CA ILE A 61 -0.41 -2.68 -6.87
C ILE A 61 -0.66 -3.83 -7.86
N THR A 62 -0.67 -5.06 -7.36
CA THR A 62 -1.03 -6.24 -8.18
C THR A 62 -2.55 -6.43 -8.17
N GLU A 63 -3.09 -7.26 -9.07
CA GLU A 63 -4.52 -7.63 -9.01
C GLU A 63 -4.91 -8.26 -7.66
N LYS A 64 -4.01 -9.07 -7.08
CA LYS A 64 -4.18 -9.63 -5.73
C LYS A 64 -4.23 -8.51 -4.68
N GLY A 65 -3.35 -7.52 -4.80
CA GLY A 65 -3.35 -6.33 -3.95
C GLY A 65 -4.65 -5.54 -4.01
N ILE A 66 -5.21 -5.34 -5.21
CA ILE A 66 -6.48 -4.64 -5.41
C ILE A 66 -7.62 -5.37 -4.68
N ARG A 67 -7.76 -6.68 -4.91
CA ARG A 67 -8.81 -7.50 -4.26
C ARG A 67 -8.64 -7.48 -2.74
N PHE A 68 -7.41 -7.63 -2.26
CA PHE A 68 -7.11 -7.57 -0.83
C PHE A 68 -7.49 -6.20 -0.24
N PHE A 69 -7.14 -5.10 -0.91
CA PHE A 69 -7.44 -3.76 -0.43
C PHE A 69 -8.95 -3.51 -0.33
N GLN A 70 -9.73 -3.97 -1.32
CA GLN A 70 -11.20 -3.88 -1.30
C GLN A 70 -11.82 -4.66 -0.13
N GLU A 71 -11.41 -5.92 0.06
CA GLU A 71 -11.89 -6.73 1.18
C GLU A 71 -11.43 -6.16 2.53
N PHE A 72 -10.22 -5.61 2.60
CA PHE A 72 -9.71 -4.95 3.79
C PHE A 72 -10.52 -3.69 4.13
N GLN A 73 -10.88 -2.86 3.16
CA GLN A 73 -11.76 -1.71 3.36
C GLN A 73 -13.15 -2.15 3.83
N ARG A 74 -13.71 -3.20 3.23
CA ARG A 74 -15.00 -3.78 3.66
C ARG A 74 -14.94 -4.27 5.10
N PHE A 75 -13.86 -4.97 5.46
CA PHE A 75 -13.62 -5.43 6.83
C PHE A 75 -13.55 -4.25 7.81
N GLN A 76 -12.82 -3.18 7.47
CA GLN A 76 -12.75 -1.98 8.31
C GLN A 76 -14.11 -1.34 8.55
N THR A 77 -14.94 -1.21 7.51
CA THR A 77 -16.32 -0.70 7.63
C THR A 77 -17.16 -1.56 8.57
N ILE A 78 -17.05 -2.88 8.46
CA ILE A 78 -17.75 -3.82 9.35
C ILE A 78 -17.29 -3.63 10.80
N VAL A 79 -15.97 -3.62 11.05
CA VAL A 79 -15.41 -3.44 12.39
C VAL A 79 -15.81 -2.10 13.01
N GLN A 80 -15.83 -1.02 12.22
CA GLN A 80 -16.32 0.29 12.66
C GLN A 80 -17.81 0.24 13.04
N GLY A 81 -18.63 -0.43 12.23
CA GLY A 81 -20.06 -0.61 12.49
C GLY A 81 -20.35 -1.49 13.72
N MET A 82 -19.42 -2.36 14.11
CA MET A 82 -19.54 -3.18 15.32
C MET A 82 -19.29 -2.40 16.63
N ASN A 83 -18.96 -1.10 16.55
CA ASN A 83 -18.69 -0.22 17.69
C ASN A 83 -17.69 -0.84 18.70
N LEU A 84 -16.75 -1.63 18.18
CA LEU A 84 -15.68 -2.26 18.94
C LEU A 84 -14.70 -1.16 19.35
N ARG A 85 -14.94 -0.56 20.52
CA ARG A 85 -14.02 0.38 21.15
C ARG A 85 -12.74 -0.37 21.53
N TYR A 86 -11.66 -0.11 20.79
CA TYR A 86 -10.28 -0.31 21.22
C TYR A 86 -9.51 0.99 21.00
#